data_AF-A0A1H2ZJ27-F1
#
_entry.id   AF-A0A1H2ZJ27-F1
#
_cell.length_a   1.000
_cell.length_b   1.000
_cell.length_c   1.000
_cell.angle_alpha   90.00
_cell.angle_beta   90.00
_cell.angle_gamma   90.00
#
_symmetry.space_group_name_H-M   'P 1'
#
loop_
_entity.id
_entity.type
_entity.pdbx_description
1 polymer ?
#
loop_
_entity_poly.entity_id
_entity_poly.type
_entity_poly.pdbx_seq_one_letter_code
_entity_poly.pdbx_strand_id
1 'polypeptide(L)'
;MNDKMKNLLRTLLIYLCIVALTLVLNHFYDRSQTQSYIEEYKALKGSQLLNEISDTYKLTVEQHSNYRLNKEMKRKLVDRLNYLRSELHKVDQQINKGNVDHPIEFSFIDHDIKLVNLALSDSTKDDIIPVIVLHSMEGLGELKKEITYIQYR
;
A
#
# COMPACT_ATOMS: atom_id res chain seq x y z
N MET A 1 -41.36 -27.30 34.61
CA MET A 1 -40.18 -26.41 34.44
C MET A 1 -40.51 -25.07 35.07
N ASN A 2 -39.77 -24.67 36.09
CA ASN A 2 -40.12 -23.56 37.00
C ASN A 2 -40.12 -22.20 36.26
N ASP A 3 -41.14 -21.37 36.43
CA ASP A 3 -41.30 -20.12 35.64
C ASP A 3 -40.14 -19.13 35.83
N LYS A 4 -39.50 -19.15 37.00
CA LYS A 4 -38.26 -18.41 37.26
C LYS A 4 -37.12 -18.82 36.32
N MET A 5 -37.01 -20.11 36.00
CA MET A 5 -35.97 -20.66 35.11
C MET A 5 -36.25 -20.29 33.65
N LYS A 6 -37.53 -20.25 33.23
CA LYS A 6 -37.92 -19.76 31.90
C LYS A 6 -37.60 -18.28 31.72
N ASN A 7 -37.84 -17.46 32.74
CA ASN A 7 -37.54 -16.02 32.69
C ASN A 7 -36.03 -15.77 32.62
N LEU A 8 -35.23 -16.48 33.43
CA LEU A 8 -33.77 -16.36 33.41
C LEU A 8 -33.19 -16.79 32.05
N LEU A 9 -33.72 -17.87 31.46
CA LEU A 9 -33.30 -18.37 30.15
C LEU A 9 -33.71 -17.40 29.01
N ARG A 10 -34.88 -16.76 29.11
CA ARG A 10 -35.28 -15.69 28.18
C ARG A 10 -34.36 -14.47 28.27
N THR A 11 -34.03 -14.01 29.47
CA THR A 11 -33.11 -12.88 29.66
C THR A 11 -31.72 -13.20 29.09
N LEU A 12 -31.21 -14.40 29.34
CA LEU A 12 -29.91 -14.83 28.83
C LEU A 12 -29.89 -14.91 27.30
N LEU A 13 -30.95 -15.45 26.68
CA LEU A 13 -31.11 -15.44 25.22
C LEU A 13 -31.15 -14.04 24.62
N ILE A 14 -31.84 -13.09 25.28
CA ILE A 14 -31.90 -11.69 24.82
C ILE A 14 -30.49 -11.07 24.83
N TYR A 15 -29.73 -11.25 25.92
CA TYR A 15 -28.35 -10.76 25.98
C TYR A 15 -27.45 -11.42 24.94
N LEU A 16 -27.59 -12.72 24.71
CA LEU A 16 -26.84 -13.44 23.68
C LEU A 16 -27.17 -12.91 22.28
N CYS A 17 -28.44 -12.64 22.00
CA CYS A 17 -28.87 -12.00 20.76
C CYS A 17 -28.28 -10.60 20.60
N ILE A 18 -28.25 -9.77 21.66
CA ILE A 18 -27.66 -8.43 21.60
C ILE A 18 -26.16 -8.52 21.28
N VAL A 19 -25.42 -9.40 21.96
CA VAL A 19 -23.98 -9.61 21.72
C VAL A 19 -23.73 -10.09 20.29
N ALA A 20 -24.50 -11.08 19.82
CA ALA A 20 -24.41 -11.57 18.45
C ALA A 20 -24.71 -10.46 17.43
N LEU A 21 -25.74 -9.65 17.68
CA LEU A 21 -26.12 -8.54 16.80
C LEU A 21 -25.03 -7.46 16.76
N THR A 22 -24.44 -7.10 17.90
CA THR A 22 -23.33 -6.14 17.94
C THR A 22 -22.10 -6.66 17.19
N LEU A 23 -21.76 -7.95 17.32
CA LEU A 23 -20.62 -8.53 16.59
C LEU A 23 -20.86 -8.54 15.07
N VAL A 24 -22.07 -8.90 14.64
CA VAL A 24 -22.44 -8.91 13.22
C VAL A 24 -22.43 -7.49 12.64
N LEU A 25 -23.02 -6.53 13.35
CA LEU A 25 -23.05 -5.13 12.92
C LEU A 25 -21.65 -4.53 12.84
N ASN A 26 -20.80 -4.80 13.84
CA ASN A 26 -19.42 -4.31 13.84
C ASN A 26 -18.63 -4.91 12.67
N HIS A 27 -18.72 -6.23 12.46
CA HIS A 27 -18.03 -6.88 11.36
C HIS A 27 -18.48 -6.38 9.98
N PHE A 28 -19.78 -6.10 9.81
CA PHE A 28 -20.30 -5.52 8.58
C PHE A 28 -19.80 -4.08 8.36
N TYR A 29 -19.76 -3.29 9.43
CA TYR A 29 -19.26 -1.92 9.40
C TYR A 29 -17.77 -1.86 9.01
N ASP A 30 -16.93 -2.69 9.64
CA ASP A 30 -15.49 -2.77 9.36
C ASP A 30 -15.21 -3.18 7.90
N ARG A 31 -16.00 -4.14 7.38
CA ARG A 31 -15.89 -4.58 5.99
C ARG A 31 -16.27 -3.48 5.00
N SER A 32 -17.33 -2.73 5.29
CA SER A 32 -17.77 -1.63 4.44
C SER A 32 -16.75 -0.49 4.40
N GLN A 33 -16.12 -0.17 5.55
CA GLN A 33 -15.06 0.84 5.59
C GLN A 33 -13.83 0.41 4.79
N THR A 34 -13.37 -0.83 5.00
CA THR A 34 -12.21 -1.39 4.27
C THR A 34 -12.43 -1.38 2.76
N GLN A 35 -13.64 -1.75 2.30
CA GLN A 35 -13.96 -1.72 0.87
C GLN A 35 -13.96 -0.30 0.31
N SER A 36 -14.60 0.66 1.00
CA SER A 36 -14.59 2.07 0.59
C SER A 36 -13.17 2.63 0.49
N TYR A 37 -12.32 2.28 1.46
CA TYR A 37 -10.91 2.70 1.48
C TYR A 37 -10.11 2.15 0.29
N ILE A 38 -10.26 0.86 -0.03
CA ILE A 38 -9.59 0.25 -1.19
C ILE A 38 -10.16 0.77 -2.52
N GLU A 39 -11.46 1.06 -2.58
CA GLU A 39 -12.08 1.68 -3.74
C GLU A 39 -11.57 3.09 -3.98
N GLU A 40 -11.41 3.90 -2.94
CA GLU A 40 -10.83 5.24 -3.04
C GLU A 40 -9.37 5.17 -3.52
N TYR A 41 -8.56 4.28 -2.94
CA TYR A 41 -7.20 4.01 -3.42
C TYR A 41 -7.15 3.64 -4.90
N LYS A 42 -8.08 2.79 -5.38
CA LYS A 42 -8.18 2.43 -6.80
C LYS A 42 -8.64 3.60 -7.67
N ALA A 43 -9.61 4.38 -7.21
CA ALA A 43 -10.12 5.55 -7.91
C ALA A 43 -9.03 6.62 -8.09
N LEU A 44 -8.16 6.77 -7.10
CA LEU A 44 -6.98 7.65 -7.13
C LEU A 44 -5.79 7.05 -7.90
N LYS A 45 -5.98 5.92 -8.59
CA LYS A 45 -4.97 5.25 -9.42
C LYS A 45 -3.74 4.80 -8.65
N GLY A 46 -3.84 4.54 -7.35
CA GLY A 46 -2.70 4.12 -6.53
C GLY A 46 -2.01 2.85 -7.06
N SER A 47 -2.78 1.84 -7.48
CA SER A 47 -2.22 0.61 -8.09
C SER A 47 -1.47 0.88 -9.38
N GLN A 48 -1.97 1.82 -10.19
CA GLN A 48 -1.32 2.20 -11.43
C GLN A 48 0.02 2.88 -11.14
N LEU A 49 0.08 3.80 -10.17
CA LEU A 49 1.32 4.45 -9.76
C LEU A 49 2.36 3.44 -9.26
N LEU A 50 1.97 2.48 -8.42
CA LEU A 50 2.88 1.42 -7.96
C LEU A 50 3.36 0.52 -9.11
N ASN A 51 2.56 0.31 -10.15
CA ASN A 51 3.00 -0.41 -11.35
C ASN A 51 3.99 0.43 -12.16
N GLU A 52 3.72 1.71 -12.36
CA GLU A 52 4.62 2.61 -13.09
C GLU A 52 5.98 2.79 -12.39
N ILE A 53 6.00 2.80 -11.05
CA ILE A 53 7.26 2.78 -10.28
C ILE A 53 8.01 1.47 -10.53
N SER A 54 7.31 0.33 -10.43
CA SER A 54 7.90 -0.99 -10.70
C SER A 54 8.49 -1.08 -12.11
N ASP A 55 7.79 -0.55 -13.11
CA ASP A 55 8.25 -0.59 -14.49
C ASP A 55 9.42 0.37 -14.73
N THR A 56 9.46 1.52 -14.04
CA THR A 56 10.62 2.42 -14.06
C THR A 56 11.86 1.75 -13.43
N TYR A 57 11.67 0.97 -12.37
CA TYR A 57 12.74 0.17 -11.77
C TYR A 57 13.25 -0.93 -12.69
N LYS A 58 12.35 -1.72 -13.31
CA LYS A 58 12.73 -2.73 -14.31
C LYS A 58 13.52 -2.11 -15.45
N LEU A 59 13.03 -1.00 -16.01
CA LEU A 59 13.72 -0.28 -17.07
C LEU A 59 15.12 0.17 -16.63
N THR A 60 15.26 0.62 -15.38
CA THR A 60 16.57 1.03 -14.83
C THR A 60 17.56 -0.13 -14.83
N VAL A 61 17.15 -1.31 -14.35
CA VAL A 61 18.00 -2.52 -14.31
C VAL A 61 18.32 -3.02 -15.72
N GLU A 62 17.33 -3.06 -16.61
CA GLU A 62 17.51 -3.49 -18.00
C GLU A 62 18.48 -2.58 -18.76
N GLN A 63 18.32 -1.27 -18.63
CA GLN A 63 19.19 -0.29 -19.31
C GLN A 63 20.60 -0.29 -18.73
N HIS A 64 20.73 -0.45 -17.40
CA HIS A 64 22.02 -0.61 -16.75
C HIS A 64 22.78 -1.83 -17.27
N SER A 65 22.10 -2.98 -17.31
CA SER A 65 22.70 -4.26 -17.72
C SER A 65 23.08 -4.30 -19.20
N ASN A 66 22.27 -3.71 -20.08
CA ASN A 66 22.44 -3.85 -21.53
C ASN A 66 23.26 -2.73 -22.18
N TYR A 67 23.18 -1.49 -21.68
CA TYR A 67 23.67 -0.32 -22.43
C TYR A 67 24.53 0.66 -21.63
N ARG A 68 24.71 0.43 -20.32
CA ARG A 68 25.23 1.41 -19.34
C ARG A 68 24.40 2.69 -19.33
N LEU A 69 23.89 3.07 -18.16
CA LEU A 69 23.06 4.27 -18.02
C LEU A 69 23.87 5.55 -18.32
N ASN A 70 23.57 6.20 -19.43
CA ASN A 70 24.15 7.51 -19.74
C ASN A 70 23.52 8.62 -18.87
N LYS A 71 24.17 9.79 -18.80
CA LYS A 71 23.75 10.91 -17.94
C LYS A 71 22.34 11.42 -18.25
N GLU A 72 21.95 11.44 -19.52
CA GLU A 72 20.61 11.88 -19.94
C GLU A 72 19.54 10.90 -19.46
N MET A 73 19.79 9.60 -19.61
CA MET A 73 18.88 8.54 -19.17
C MET A 73 18.71 8.55 -17.65
N LYS A 74 19.80 8.67 -16.90
CA LYS A 74 19.75 8.82 -15.43
C LYS A 74 18.86 9.98 -15.01
N ARG A 75 19.02 11.14 -15.66
CA ARG A 75 18.16 12.30 -15.40
C ARG A 75 16.69 12.03 -15.70
N LYS A 76 16.37 11.41 -16.85
CA LYS A 76 14.99 11.04 -17.20
C LYS A 76 14.36 10.08 -16.19
N LEU A 77 15.13 9.10 -15.72
CA LEU A 77 14.66 8.15 -14.70
C LEU A 77 14.41 8.86 -13.36
N VAL A 78 15.32 9.73 -12.92
CA VAL A 78 15.15 10.54 -11.70
C VAL A 78 13.93 11.44 -11.80
N ASP A 79 13.75 12.15 -12.91
CA ASP A 79 12.60 13.03 -13.14
C ASP A 79 11.29 12.24 -13.12
N ARG A 80 11.27 11.05 -13.75
CA ARG A 80 10.10 10.15 -13.73
C ARG A 80 9.79 9.65 -12.33
N LEU A 81 10.79 9.19 -11.58
CA LEU A 81 10.61 8.70 -10.21
C LEU A 81 10.14 9.81 -9.27
N ASN A 82 10.66 11.03 -9.40
CA ASN A 82 10.20 12.19 -8.61
C ASN A 82 8.75 12.55 -8.92
N TYR A 83 8.34 12.50 -10.20
CA TYR A 83 6.95 12.69 -10.59
C TYR A 83 6.04 11.63 -9.94
N LEU A 84 6.40 10.34 -10.08
CA LEU A 84 5.62 9.23 -9.52
C LEU A 84 5.53 9.31 -7.99
N ARG A 85 6.63 9.68 -7.32
CA ARG A 85 6.66 9.92 -5.87
C ARG A 85 5.70 11.02 -5.44
N SER A 86 5.68 12.13 -6.17
CA SER A 86 4.79 13.26 -5.90
C SER A 86 3.32 12.85 -6.06
N GLU A 87 2.98 12.14 -7.12
CA GLU A 87 1.62 11.62 -7.33
C GLU A 87 1.23 10.61 -6.24
N LEU A 88 2.13 9.69 -5.87
CA LEU A 88 1.90 8.72 -4.80
C LEU A 88 1.67 9.41 -3.45
N HIS A 89 2.41 10.48 -3.15
CA HIS A 89 2.22 11.26 -1.93
C HIS A 89 0.85 11.96 -1.91
N LYS A 90 0.34 12.42 -3.05
CA LYS A 90 -1.03 12.95 -3.12
C LYS A 90 -2.08 11.88 -2.86
N VAL A 91 -1.85 10.64 -3.31
CA VAL A 91 -2.74 9.52 -3.01
C VAL A 91 -2.72 9.21 -1.53
N ASP A 92 -1.52 9.10 -0.94
CA ASP A 92 -1.31 8.89 0.51
C ASP A 92 -2.07 9.92 1.36
N GLN A 93 -1.88 11.21 1.06
CA GLN A 93 -2.57 12.31 1.76
C GLN A 93 -4.09 12.28 1.64
N GLN A 94 -4.63 11.68 0.58
CA GLN A 94 -6.08 11.58 0.36
C GLN A 94 -6.66 10.37 1.07
N ILE A 95 -6.07 9.19 0.88
CA ILE A 95 -6.63 7.95 1.44
C ILE A 95 -6.41 7.85 2.95
N ASN A 96 -5.26 8.32 3.45
CA ASN A 96 -4.93 8.27 4.88
C ASN A 96 -5.44 9.50 5.63
N LYS A 97 -6.40 10.25 5.05
CA LYS A 97 -7.01 11.43 5.67
C LYS A 97 -8.12 11.02 6.64
N GLY A 98 -7.73 10.53 7.81
CA GLY A 98 -8.68 10.19 8.87
C GLY A 98 -8.19 9.08 9.78
N ASN A 99 -9.10 8.51 10.56
CA ASN A 99 -8.80 7.33 11.37
C ASN A 99 -9.05 6.10 10.51
N VAL A 100 -7.98 5.53 9.95
CA VAL A 100 -8.00 4.28 9.20
C VAL A 100 -7.38 3.21 10.11
N ASP A 101 -8.09 2.12 10.35
CA ASP A 101 -7.62 1.06 11.25
C ASP A 101 -6.33 0.39 10.74
N HIS A 102 -6.13 0.30 9.43
CA HIS A 102 -4.92 -0.21 8.79
C HIS A 102 -4.55 0.68 7.59
N PRO A 103 -3.80 1.76 7.81
CA PRO A 103 -3.38 2.65 6.73
C PRO A 103 -2.35 1.95 5.82
N ILE A 104 -2.44 2.19 4.52
CA ILE A 104 -1.41 1.76 3.56
C ILE A 104 -0.19 2.66 3.75
N GLU A 105 0.94 2.07 4.14
CA GLU A 105 2.18 2.81 4.40
C GLU A 105 3.04 2.97 3.14
N PHE A 106 3.00 4.16 2.53
CA PHE A 106 3.84 4.49 1.36
C PHE A 106 5.23 5.05 1.72
N SER A 107 5.53 5.22 3.01
CA SER A 107 6.78 5.84 3.51
C SER A 107 8.03 5.11 3.03
N PHE A 108 7.99 3.78 2.99
CA PHE A 108 9.09 2.95 2.50
C PHE A 108 9.36 3.19 1.00
N ILE A 109 8.30 3.34 0.19
CA ILE A 109 8.42 3.63 -1.25
C ILE A 109 9.05 5.01 -1.48
N ASP A 110 8.67 6.01 -0.68
CA ASP A 110 9.29 7.34 -0.75
C ASP A 110 10.79 7.30 -0.42
N HIS A 111 11.17 6.51 0.61
CA HIS A 111 12.56 6.29 0.98
C HIS A 111 13.33 5.59 -0.15
N ASP A 112 12.78 4.52 -0.69
CA ASP A 112 13.37 3.73 -1.77
C ASP A 112 13.60 4.57 -3.03
N ILE A 113 12.60 5.37 -3.44
CA ILE A 113 12.76 6.30 -4.57
C ILE A 113 13.90 7.29 -4.31
N LYS A 114 14.03 7.82 -3.08
CA LYS A 114 15.14 8.74 -2.74
C LYS A 114 16.49 8.05 -2.86
N LEU A 115 16.63 6.81 -2.38
CA LEU A 115 17.88 6.04 -2.48
C LEU A 115 18.24 5.75 -3.94
N VAL A 116 17.26 5.32 -4.74
CA VAL A 116 17.45 5.10 -6.19
C VAL A 116 17.87 6.39 -6.88
N ASN A 117 17.23 7.52 -6.57
CA ASN A 117 17.59 8.82 -7.15
C ASN A 117 19.00 9.27 -6.76
N LEU A 118 19.41 9.02 -5.52
CA LEU A 118 20.77 9.29 -5.05
C LEU A 118 21.79 8.45 -5.80
N ALA A 119 21.53 7.16 -5.99
CA ALA A 119 22.40 6.26 -6.74
C ALA A 119 22.48 6.64 -8.23
N LEU A 120 21.35 7.03 -8.85
CA LEU A 120 21.32 7.49 -10.24
C LEU A 120 22.02 8.84 -10.44
N SER A 121 22.07 9.69 -9.42
CA SER A 121 22.69 11.02 -9.50
C SER A 121 24.20 11.00 -9.25
N ASP A 122 24.69 9.97 -8.56
CA ASP A 122 26.09 9.82 -8.18
C ASP A 122 26.80 8.83 -9.12
N SER A 123 27.65 9.34 -10.00
CA SER A 123 28.41 8.51 -10.94
C SER A 123 29.37 7.52 -10.29
N THR A 124 29.69 7.68 -9.00
CA THR A 124 30.54 6.74 -8.26
C THR A 124 29.77 5.52 -7.74
N LYS A 125 28.44 5.55 -7.82
CA LYS A 125 27.53 4.51 -7.29
C LYS A 125 26.88 3.68 -8.38
N ASP A 126 27.43 3.73 -9.60
CA ASP A 126 26.85 3.04 -10.75
C ASP A 126 26.79 1.52 -10.54
N ASP A 127 27.76 0.95 -9.86
CA ASP A 127 27.86 -0.47 -9.52
C ASP A 127 26.75 -0.95 -8.58
N ILE A 128 26.27 -0.10 -7.68
CA ILE A 128 25.25 -0.44 -6.69
C ILE A 128 23.82 -0.12 -7.13
N ILE A 129 23.62 0.58 -8.27
CA ILE A 129 22.28 0.91 -8.79
C ILE A 129 21.38 -0.34 -8.91
N PRO A 130 21.81 -1.46 -9.53
CA PRO A 130 20.95 -2.63 -9.67
C PRO A 130 20.53 -3.22 -8.32
N VAL A 131 21.43 -3.22 -7.34
CA VAL A 131 21.17 -3.76 -6.01
C VAL A 131 20.11 -2.94 -5.28
N ILE A 132 20.26 -1.61 -5.29
CA ILE A 132 19.29 -0.70 -4.65
C ILE A 132 17.94 -0.83 -5.34
N VAL A 133 17.91 -0.84 -6.67
CA VAL A 133 16.66 -0.95 -7.44
C VAL A 133 15.96 -2.29 -7.21
N LEU A 134 16.70 -3.40 -7.15
CA LEU A 134 16.13 -4.72 -6.82
C LEU A 134 15.52 -4.73 -5.41
N HIS A 135 16.23 -4.19 -4.41
CA HIS A 135 15.70 -4.09 -3.06
C HIS A 135 14.40 -3.26 -3.00
N SER A 136 14.38 -2.11 -3.69
CA SER A 136 13.17 -1.27 -3.79
C SER A 136 12.03 -1.98 -4.53
N MET A 137 12.32 -2.84 -5.50
CA MET A 137 11.32 -3.67 -6.17
C MET A 137 10.72 -4.72 -5.23
N GLU A 138 11.53 -5.32 -4.34
CA GLU A 138 11.05 -6.26 -3.32
C GLU A 138 10.10 -5.57 -2.33
N GLY A 139 10.50 -4.41 -1.80
CA GLY A 139 9.66 -3.61 -0.90
C GLY A 139 8.32 -3.23 -1.53
N LEU A 140 8.35 -2.82 -2.80
CA LEU A 140 7.14 -2.54 -3.57
C LEU A 140 6.26 -3.78 -3.82
N GLY A 141 6.88 -4.96 -3.95
CA GLY A 141 6.18 -6.24 -4.03
C GLY A 141 5.45 -6.60 -2.73
N GLU A 142 6.10 -6.41 -1.58
CA GLU A 142 5.49 -6.63 -0.26
C GLU A 142 4.32 -5.69 -0.01
N LEU A 143 4.46 -4.39 -0.33
CA LEU A 143 3.36 -3.43 -0.22
C LEU A 143 2.14 -3.84 -1.06
N LYS A 144 2.36 -4.32 -2.30
CA LYS A 144 1.25 -4.82 -3.14
C LYS A 144 0.54 -6.02 -2.52
N LYS A 145 1.28 -6.92 -1.86
CA LYS A 145 0.69 -8.06 -1.15
C LYS A 145 -0.14 -7.59 0.04
N GLU A 146 0.36 -6.61 0.79
CA GLU A 146 -0.36 -6.02 1.92
C GLU A 146 -1.67 -5.37 1.48
N ILE A 147 -1.65 -4.55 0.42
CA ILE A 147 -2.87 -3.95 -0.15
C ILE A 147 -3.86 -5.03 -0.59
N THR A 148 -3.35 -6.11 -1.19
CA THR A 148 -4.19 -7.25 -1.58
C THR A 148 -4.79 -7.94 -0.36
N TYR A 149 -4.00 -8.11 0.70
CA TYR A 149 -4.48 -8.68 1.97
C TYR A 149 -5.58 -7.83 2.60
N ILE A 150 -5.42 -6.51 2.63
CA ILE A 150 -6.44 -5.57 3.11
C ILE A 150 -7.73 -5.70 2.29
N GLN A 151 -7.64 -5.86 0.96
CA GLN A 151 -8.80 -6.00 0.09
C GLN A 151 -9.63 -7.28 0.33
N TYR A 152 -9.00 -8.39 0.72
CA TYR A 152 -9.65 -9.70 0.85
C TYR A 152 -9.93 -10.14 2.29
N ARG A 153 -9.64 -9.27 3.28
CA ARG A 153 -10.03 -9.45 4.68
C ARG A 153 -11.53 -9.18 4.89
#